data_AF-A0A1X1WKT6-F1
#
_entry.id   AF-A0A1X1WKT6-F1
#
_cell.length_a   1.000
_cell.length_b   1.000
_cell.length_c   1.000
_cell.angle_alpha   90.00
_cell.angle_beta   90.00
_cell.angle_gamma   90.00
#
_symmetry.space_group_name_H-M   'P 1'
#
loop_
_entity.id
_entity.type
_entity.pdbx_description
1 polymer ?
#
loop_
_entity_poly.entity_id
_entity_poly.type
_entity_poly.pdbx_seq_one_letter_code
_entity_poly.pdbx_strand_id
1 'polypeptide(L)'
;MTTWSLTSSHPGDVQICTGTATTTAQARAAALAAVRARHAHLKIAGACRYTLHIDGQCTAIITTTAQQPGDDVDPEQLDELLDRLVATPMPAELDTAGYR
;
A
#
# COMPACT_ATOMS: atom_id res chain seq x y z
N MET A 1 -12.46 15.61 -2.38
CA MET A 1 -12.16 14.47 -3.27
C MET A 1 -10.74 14.07 -2.98
N THR A 2 -10.54 12.84 -2.51
CA THR A 2 -9.25 12.32 -2.05
C THR A 2 -8.67 11.45 -3.14
N THR A 3 -7.38 11.59 -3.40
CA THR A 3 -6.62 10.78 -4.36
C THR A 3 -5.80 9.74 -3.62
N TRP A 4 -5.57 8.60 -4.25
CA TRP A 4 -4.61 7.61 -3.75
C TRP A 4 -3.72 7.12 -4.88
N SER A 5 -2.48 6.78 -4.52
CA SER A 5 -1.57 6.06 -5.40
C SER A 5 -0.89 4.93 -4.64
N LEU A 6 -0.76 3.79 -5.31
CA LEU A 6 -0.04 2.63 -4.85
C LEU A 6 1.11 2.40 -5.82
N THR A 7 2.33 2.46 -5.33
CA THR A 7 3.50 1.96 -6.06
C THR A 7 3.84 0.58 -5.54
N SER A 8 3.80 -0.42 -6.40
CA SER A 8 4.23 -1.79 -6.11
C SER A 8 5.57 -2.03 -6.81
N SER A 9 6.56 -2.49 -6.06
CA SER A 9 7.89 -2.79 -6.55
C SER A 9 8.23 -4.23 -6.22
N HIS A 10 8.55 -4.98 -7.26
CA HIS A 10 8.89 -6.39 -7.25
C HIS A 10 10.23 -6.58 -7.97
N PRO A 11 10.95 -7.69 -7.75
CA PRO A 11 12.13 -8.01 -8.55
C PRO A 11 11.79 -8.03 -10.04
N GLY A 12 12.32 -7.06 -10.79
CA GLY A 12 12.12 -6.95 -12.24
C GLY A 12 10.80 -6.31 -12.71
N ASP A 13 9.93 -5.86 -11.80
CA ASP A 13 8.66 -5.23 -12.16
C ASP A 13 8.30 -4.09 -11.20
N VAL A 14 7.85 -2.97 -11.76
CA VAL A 14 7.33 -1.84 -10.98
C VAL A 14 6.02 -1.40 -11.60
N GLN A 15 4.99 -1.30 -10.77
CA GLN A 15 3.67 -0.88 -11.20
C GLN A 15 3.10 0.20 -10.31
N ILE A 16 2.35 1.11 -10.93
CA ILE A 16 1.68 2.21 -10.25
C ILE A 16 0.19 2.08 -10.53
N CYS A 17 -0.60 2.03 -9.46
CA CYS A 17 -2.05 2.11 -9.52
C CYS A 17 -2.49 3.40 -8.85
N THR A 18 -3.46 4.09 -9.44
CA THR A 18 -4.00 5.33 -8.90
C THR A 18 -5.52 5.30 -8.91
N GLY A 19 -6.13 6.02 -7.98
CA GLY A 19 -7.57 6.21 -8.01
C GLY A 19 -8.02 7.38 -7.15
N THR A 20 -9.34 7.53 -7.08
CA THR A 20 -9.99 8.63 -6.38
C THR A 20 -11.09 8.08 -5.49
N ALA A 21 -11.31 8.71 -4.34
CA ALA A 21 -12.36 8.37 -3.40
C ALA A 21 -12.97 9.63 -2.77
N THR A 22 -14.11 9.47 -2.10
CA THR A 22 -14.79 10.58 -1.44
C THR A 22 -14.12 10.95 -0.12
N THR A 23 -13.55 9.97 0.58
CA THR A 23 -12.89 10.16 1.89
C THR A 23 -11.52 9.47 1.94
N THR A 24 -10.67 9.93 2.85
CA THR A 24 -9.36 9.33 3.19
C THR A 24 -9.47 7.86 3.58
N ALA A 25 -10.49 7.49 4.36
CA ALA A 25 -10.73 6.09 4.74
C ALA A 25 -11.06 5.21 3.53
N GLN A 26 -11.89 5.71 2.60
CA GLN A 26 -12.21 4.99 1.37
C GLN A 26 -11.01 4.89 0.43
N ALA A 27 -10.23 5.97 0.30
CA ALA A 27 -9.00 5.99 -0.51
C ALA A 27 -8.01 4.92 -0.02
N ARG A 28 -7.84 4.84 1.31
CA ARG A 28 -7.02 3.80 1.94
C ARG A 28 -7.56 2.39 1.66
N ALA A 29 -8.84 2.15 1.89
CA ALA A 29 -9.45 0.83 1.66
C ALA A 29 -9.29 0.38 0.19
N ALA A 30 -9.48 1.29 -0.76
CA ALA A 30 -9.29 1.02 -2.19
C ALA A 30 -7.84 0.66 -2.51
N ALA A 31 -6.88 1.39 -1.94
CA ALA A 31 -5.47 1.10 -2.18
C ALA A 31 -5.03 -0.23 -1.54
N LEU A 32 -5.54 -0.58 -0.36
CA LEU A 32 -5.28 -1.89 0.25
C LEU A 32 -5.88 -3.04 -0.55
N ALA A 33 -7.09 -2.86 -1.09
CA ALA A 33 -7.68 -3.82 -2.01
C ALA A 33 -6.82 -4.00 -3.28
N ALA A 34 -6.23 -2.91 -3.80
CA ALA A 34 -5.30 -2.98 -4.92
C ALA A 34 -4.01 -3.76 -4.57
N VAL A 35 -3.48 -3.63 -3.34
CA VAL A 35 -2.35 -4.45 -2.88
C VAL A 35 -2.71 -5.94 -2.88
N ARG A 36 -3.85 -6.31 -2.30
CA ARG A 36 -4.30 -7.71 -2.24
C ARG A 36 -4.51 -8.30 -3.63
N ALA A 37 -5.21 -7.58 -4.50
CA ALA A 37 -5.43 -8.01 -5.88
C ALA A 37 -4.09 -8.19 -6.62
N ARG A 38 -3.14 -7.26 -6.44
CA ARG A 38 -1.84 -7.35 -7.08
C ARG A 38 -1.07 -8.57 -6.58
N HIS A 39 -1.00 -8.79 -5.27
CA HIS A 39 -0.29 -9.91 -4.69
C HIS A 39 -0.89 -11.26 -5.11
N ALA A 40 -2.22 -11.40 -5.13
CA ALA A 40 -2.91 -12.62 -5.55
C ALA A 40 -2.57 -13.04 -6.99
N HIS A 41 -2.22 -12.09 -7.86
CA HIS A 41 -1.85 -12.35 -9.26
C HIS A 41 -0.33 -12.50 -9.48
N LEU A 42 0.49 -12.29 -8.46
CA LEU A 42 1.94 -12.33 -8.58
C LEU A 42 2.49 -13.65 -8.05
N LYS A 43 3.07 -14.44 -8.96
CA LYS A 43 4.02 -15.51 -8.62
C LYS A 43 5.42 -14.96 -8.82
N ILE A 44 5.85 -14.06 -7.95
CA ILE A 44 7.19 -13.47 -8.03
C ILE A 44 7.98 -13.89 -6.79
N ALA A 45 9.10 -14.56 -7.04
CA ALA A 45 10.11 -14.84 -6.05
C ALA A 45 10.80 -13.55 -5.59
N GLY A 46 10.94 -13.38 -4.27
CA GLY A 46 11.65 -12.27 -3.65
C GLY A 46 10.77 -11.19 -3.03
N ALA A 47 11.39 -10.34 -2.22
CA ALA A 47 10.73 -9.31 -1.42
C ALA A 47 9.94 -8.31 -2.28
N CYS A 48 8.71 -8.05 -1.88
CA CYS A 48 7.84 -7.04 -2.47
C CYS A 48 7.88 -5.76 -1.61
N ARG A 49 7.78 -4.59 -2.24
CA ARG A 49 7.55 -3.32 -1.55
C ARG A 49 6.32 -2.63 -2.11
N TYR A 50 5.43 -2.21 -1.23
CA TYR A 50 4.23 -1.44 -1.55
C TYR A 50 4.31 -0.09 -0.85
N THR A 51 4.21 1.00 -1.61
CA THR A 51 4.23 2.37 -1.09
C THR A 51 2.88 3.00 -1.39
N LEU A 52 2.17 3.37 -0.32
CA LEU A 52 0.84 3.97 -0.38
C LEU A 52 0.96 5.48 -0.16
N HIS A 53 0.39 6.25 -1.09
CA HIS A 53 0.16 7.67 -0.90
C HIS A 53 -1.33 7.97 -0.90
N ILE A 54 -1.74 8.90 -0.05
CA ILE A 54 -3.07 9.51 -0.06
C ILE A 54 -2.87 11.02 -0.14
N ASP A 55 -3.50 11.67 -1.12
CA ASP A 55 -3.34 13.11 -1.41
C ASP A 55 -1.87 13.55 -1.52
N GLY A 56 -1.06 12.71 -2.17
CA GLY A 56 0.38 12.94 -2.39
C GLY A 56 1.25 12.73 -1.15
N GLN A 57 0.68 12.46 0.03
CA GLN A 57 1.41 12.15 1.25
C GLN A 57 1.64 10.64 1.35
N CYS A 58 2.88 10.21 1.59
CA CYS A 58 3.17 8.80 1.86
C CYS A 58 2.61 8.41 3.23
N THR A 59 1.58 7.57 3.25
CA THR A 59 0.89 7.16 4.49
C THR A 59 1.33 5.79 4.99
N ALA A 60 1.87 4.94 4.11
CA ALA A 60 2.40 3.64 4.50
C ALA A 60 3.45 3.10 3.51
N ILE A 61 4.40 2.34 4.04
CA ILE A 61 5.31 1.49 3.28
C ILE A 61 5.20 0.09 3.87
N ILE A 62 4.88 -0.89 3.03
CA ILE A 62 4.82 -2.31 3.40
C ILE A 62 5.91 -3.01 2.62
N THR A 63 6.75 -3.76 3.31
CA THR A 63 7.78 -4.60 2.70
C THR A 63 7.59 -6.02 3.17
N THR A 64 7.48 -6.96 2.25
CA THR A 64 7.48 -8.39 2.57
C THR A 64 8.90 -8.92 2.59
N THR A 65 9.15 -9.97 3.37
CA THR A 65 10.47 -10.60 3.44
C THR A 65 10.44 -11.94 2.72
N ALA A 66 11.47 -12.21 1.90
CA ALA A 66 11.78 -13.56 1.46
C ALA A 66 12.87 -14.13 2.38
N GLN A 67 12.73 -15.37 2.84
CA GLN A 67 13.73 -15.99 3.73
C GLN A 67 15.06 -16.18 3.00
N GLN A 68 15.01 -16.52 1.71
CA GLN A 68 16.17 -16.62 0.83
C GLN A 68 15.93 -15.91 -0.51
N PRO A 69 16.99 -15.49 -1.23
CA PRO A 69 16.86 -15.00 -2.60
C PRO A 69 16.26 -16.10 -3.49
N GLY A 70 15.09 -15.82 -4.08
CA GLY A 70 14.38 -16.79 -4.92
C GLY A 70 13.20 -17.48 -4.24
N ASP A 71 13.00 -17.26 -2.93
CA ASP A 71 11.80 -17.77 -2.25
C ASP A 71 10.57 -16.94 -2.62
N ASP A 72 9.43 -17.61 -2.70
CA ASP A 72 8.14 -16.95 -2.75
C ASP A 72 7.88 -16.20 -1.43
N VAL A 73 7.17 -15.08 -1.54
CA VAL A 73 6.71 -14.34 -0.37
C VAL A 73 5.61 -15.14 0.32
N ASP A 74 5.70 -15.24 1.64
CA ASP A 74 4.63 -15.81 2.45
C ASP A 74 3.35 -14.94 2.33
N PRO A 75 2.26 -15.48 1.74
CA PRO A 75 1.03 -14.72 1.55
C PRO A 75 0.36 -14.35 2.88
N GLU A 76 0.55 -15.17 3.94
CA GLU A 76 -0.02 -14.89 5.26
C GLU A 76 0.65 -13.67 5.90
N GLN A 77 1.97 -13.51 5.71
CA GLN A 77 2.70 -12.35 6.19
C GLN A 77 2.14 -11.04 5.60
N LEU A 78 1.84 -11.00 4.30
CA LEU A 78 1.32 -9.78 3.69
C LEU A 78 -0.07 -9.43 4.23
N ASP A 79 -0.95 -10.43 4.39
CA ASP A 79 -2.30 -10.22 4.91
C ASP A 79 -2.26 -9.67 6.35
N GLU A 80 -1.39 -10.21 7.21
CA GLU A 80 -1.18 -9.68 8.57
C GLU A 80 -0.71 -8.22 8.57
N LEU A 81 0.24 -7.88 7.69
CA LEU A 81 0.75 -6.51 7.56
C LEU A 81 -0.36 -5.54 7.10
N LEU A 82 -1.21 -5.99 6.18
CA LEU A 82 -2.34 -5.21 5.68
C LEU A 82 -3.41 -5.03 6.76
N ASP A 83 -3.75 -6.07 7.51
CA ASP A 83 -4.73 -6.01 8.60
C ASP A 83 -4.26 -5.08 9.72
N ARG A 84 -2.97 -5.15 10.09
CA ARG A 84 -2.36 -4.22 11.03
C ARG A 84 -2.40 -2.78 10.52
N LEU A 85 -2.18 -2.58 9.22
CA LEU A 85 -2.31 -1.27 8.63
C LEU A 85 -3.76 -0.78 8.72
N VAL A 86 -4.77 -1.58 8.39
CA VAL A 86 -6.20 -1.22 8.54
C VAL A 86 -6.50 -0.73 9.97
N ALA A 87 -5.97 -1.43 10.99
CA ALA A 87 -6.15 -1.08 12.39
C ALA A 87 -5.38 0.19 12.83
N THR A 88 -4.37 0.61 12.08
CA THR A 88 -3.58 1.81 12.39
C THR A 88 -4.40 3.07 12.09
N PRO A 89 -4.58 3.99 13.06
CA PRO A 89 -5.26 5.26 12.82
C PRO A 89 -4.59 6.04 11.70
N MET A 90 -5.37 6.66 10.82
CA MET A 90 -4.78 7.60 9.87
C MET A 90 -4.35 8.86 10.61
N PRO A 91 -3.20 9.46 10.24
CA PRO A 91 -2.85 10.77 10.75
C PRO A 91 -4.00 11.72 10.45
N ALA A 92 -4.33 12.58 11.42
CA ALA A 92 -5.34 13.60 11.23
C ALA A 92 -4.99 14.43 9.98
N GLU A 93 -6.00 14.79 9.19
CA GLU A 93 -5.81 15.71 8.06
C GLU A 93 -5.10 16.94 8.59
N LEU A 94 -3.96 17.29 8.00
CA LEU A 94 -3.24 18.51 8.35
C LEU A 94 -4.20 19.67 8.13
N ASP A 95 -4.60 20.35 9.20
CA ASP A 95 -5.41 21.56 9.14
C ASP A 95 -4.59 22.64 8.42
N THR A 96 -4.83 22.79 7.13
CA THR A 96 -4.20 23.81 6.29
C THR A 96 -4.78 25.20 6.54
N ALA A 97 -5.76 25.36 7.43
CA ALA A 97 -6.32 26.67 7.77
C ALA A 97 -5.35 27.59 8.54
N GLY A 98 -4.20 27.08 9.00
CA GLY A 98 -3.21 27.83 9.78
C GLY A 98 -2.13 28.57 9.00
N TYR A 99 -1.99 28.37 7.68
CA TYR A 99 -1.02 29.10 6.86
C TYR A 99 -1.72 30.26 6.14
N ARG A 100 -1.79 31.42 6.80
CA ARG A 100 -2.03 32.74 6.17
C ARG A 100 -0.83 33.64 6.38
#